data_AF-A0A4Z0MCD3-F1
#
_entry.id   AF-A0A4Z0MCD3-F1
#
_cell.length_a   1.000
_cell.length_b   1.000
_cell.length_c   1.000
_cell.angle_alpha   90.00
_cell.angle_beta   90.00
_cell.angle_gamma   90.00
#
_symmetry.space_group_name_H-M   'P 1'
#
loop_
_entity.id
_entity.type
_entity.pdbx_description
1 polymer ?
#
loop_
_entity_poly.entity_id
_entity_poly.type
_entity_poly.pdbx_seq_one_letter_code
_entity_poly.pdbx_strand_id
1 'polypeptide(L)'
;MREFITMLLLAVSILFAGCSTRPTAGVPVGNEQNSAHEAVQWELISADSGQTITLGPDPTLVYREVQLSNVVAGSSAYSAFMLCNQDSLGTLHLLVQLDTQRHSIKKLELLYIGNTPKHKLKQIGDGVGHYDAKDQRYYFDVAYQTISELPENIRFFSSLYQINGWISTETATAGLQPLRIAD
;
A
#
# COMPACT_ATOMS: atom_id res chain seq x y z
N MET A 1 -1.20 -61.25 -32.00
CA MET A 1 0.16 -60.68 -32.09
C MET A 1 0.25 -59.48 -31.16
N ARG A 2 1.22 -59.53 -30.23
CA ARG A 2 1.67 -58.49 -29.26
C ARG A 2 0.66 -58.06 -28.19
N GLU A 3 0.64 -58.66 -26.99
CA GLU A 3 1.63 -58.63 -25.89
C GLU A 3 1.68 -57.30 -25.12
N PHE A 4 1.46 -57.45 -23.81
CA PHE A 4 1.52 -56.51 -22.70
C PHE A 4 2.86 -55.77 -22.59
N ILE A 5 2.91 -54.67 -21.84
CA ILE A 5 3.82 -54.45 -20.68
C ILE A 5 3.42 -53.14 -19.99
N THR A 6 2.75 -53.30 -18.86
CA THR A 6 2.74 -52.37 -17.71
C THR A 6 4.13 -52.36 -17.08
N MET A 7 4.75 -51.19 -16.90
CA MET A 7 5.89 -51.02 -15.99
C MET A 7 5.58 -49.97 -14.93
N LEU A 8 5.25 -50.50 -13.77
CA LEU A 8 5.43 -49.95 -12.43
C LEU A 8 6.92 -50.11 -12.04
N LEU A 9 7.53 -49.17 -11.29
CA LEU A 9 8.43 -49.47 -10.14
C LEU A 9 9.10 -48.22 -9.51
N LEU A 10 9.02 -48.20 -8.17
CA LEU A 10 9.95 -47.71 -7.12
C LEU A 10 10.28 -46.21 -7.06
N ALA A 11 9.83 -45.45 -6.05
CA ALA A 11 10.18 -45.47 -4.62
C ALA A 11 11.65 -45.12 -4.32
N VAL A 12 11.86 -43.89 -3.83
CA VAL A 12 13.02 -43.57 -2.98
C VAL A 12 12.51 -42.81 -1.76
N SER A 13 12.54 -43.49 -0.64
CA SER A 13 12.39 -42.95 0.71
C SER A 13 13.75 -42.44 1.16
N ILE A 14 13.84 -41.21 1.66
CA ILE A 14 14.93 -40.79 2.55
C ILE A 14 14.30 -40.37 3.87
N LEU A 15 14.48 -41.23 4.87
CA LEU A 15 14.33 -40.93 6.29
C LEU A 15 15.60 -40.20 6.75
N PHE A 16 15.45 -39.06 7.43
CA PHE A 16 16.37 -38.69 8.51
C PHE A 16 15.55 -38.28 9.73
N ALA A 17 15.77 -39.04 10.80
CA ALA A 17 15.24 -38.82 12.14
C ALA A 17 16.02 -37.72 12.86
N GLY A 18 15.36 -37.03 13.79
CA GLY A 18 15.99 -36.17 14.79
C GLY A 18 14.98 -35.78 15.88
N CYS A 19 15.10 -36.39 17.05
CA CYS A 19 14.17 -36.31 18.18
C CYS A 19 14.32 -35.05 19.07
N SER A 20 13.19 -34.65 19.65
CA SER A 20 12.94 -34.13 21.01
C SER A 20 13.78 -32.98 21.59
N THR A 21 13.08 -31.93 22.04
CA THR A 21 12.74 -31.78 23.48
C THR A 21 11.71 -30.67 23.68
N ARG A 22 10.75 -30.96 24.55
CA ARG A 22 9.73 -30.05 25.08
C ARG A 22 10.31 -29.36 26.31
N PRO A 23 10.02 -28.08 26.54
CA PRO A 23 9.77 -27.61 27.88
C PRO A 23 8.31 -27.17 28.03
N THR A 24 7.70 -27.63 29.11
CA THR A 24 6.45 -27.11 29.65
C THR A 24 6.77 -26.15 30.79
N ALA A 25 5.89 -25.17 30.95
CA ALA A 25 5.66 -24.29 32.10
C ALA A 25 6.40 -22.94 32.13
N GLY A 26 5.57 -21.89 32.20
CA GLY A 26 5.95 -20.52 32.53
C GLY A 26 4.93 -19.52 32.01
N VAL A 27 3.71 -19.49 32.57
CA VAL A 27 2.89 -18.28 32.53
C VAL A 27 3.48 -17.32 33.56
N PRO A 28 3.81 -16.09 33.16
CA PRO A 28 3.54 -14.94 33.99
C PRO A 28 2.53 -14.02 33.30
N VAL A 29 1.46 -13.78 34.05
CA VAL A 29 0.54 -12.66 33.91
C VAL A 29 1.31 -11.34 34.03
N GLY A 30 0.94 -10.36 33.21
CA GLY A 30 1.12 -8.94 33.53
C GLY A 30 2.31 -8.26 32.85
N ASN A 31 2.08 -7.73 31.65
CA ASN A 31 1.87 -6.29 31.49
C ASN A 31 1.50 -5.99 30.03
N GLU A 32 0.40 -5.28 29.85
CA GLU A 32 0.04 -4.60 28.62
C GLU A 32 1.20 -3.66 28.23
N GLN A 33 2.11 -4.14 27.39
CA GLN A 33 2.90 -3.26 26.56
C GLN A 33 2.09 -3.03 25.29
N ASN A 34 1.38 -1.90 25.29
CA ASN A 34 0.98 -1.20 24.09
C ASN A 34 2.21 -1.09 23.18
N SER A 35 2.38 -2.05 22.28
CA SER A 35 3.26 -1.92 21.14
C SER A 35 2.62 -0.90 20.21
N ALA A 36 2.86 0.38 20.50
CA ALA A 36 2.75 1.41 19.49
C ALA A 36 3.71 0.99 18.36
N HIS A 37 3.13 0.49 17.27
CA HIS A 37 3.86 0.30 16.02
C HIS A 37 4.42 1.68 15.66
N GLU A 38 5.72 1.88 15.83
CA GLU A 38 6.43 3.00 15.24
C GLU A 38 6.29 2.87 13.73
N ALA A 39 5.30 3.57 13.17
CA ALA A 39 5.20 3.75 11.75
C ALA A 39 6.47 4.50 11.31
N VAL A 40 7.21 3.92 10.36
CA VAL A 40 8.39 4.57 9.78
C VAL A 40 7.95 5.88 9.16
N GLN A 41 8.34 6.98 9.81
CA GLN A 41 8.06 8.36 9.43
C GLN A 41 9.00 8.75 8.28
N TRP A 42 8.46 9.14 7.12
CA TRP A 42 9.26 9.50 5.94
C TRP A 42 9.25 11.02 5.73
N GLU A 43 10.43 11.63 5.75
CA GLU A 43 10.58 13.06 5.53
C GLU A 43 10.61 13.40 4.04
N LEU A 44 9.72 14.28 3.59
CA LEU A 44 9.73 14.80 2.22
C LEU A 44 10.03 16.30 2.26
N ILE A 45 11.09 16.70 1.55
CA ILE A 45 11.54 18.09 1.52
C ILE A 45 10.72 18.83 0.46
N SER A 46 9.90 19.80 0.88
CA SER A 46 9.20 20.67 -0.05
C SER A 46 10.18 21.61 -0.74
N ALA A 47 10.22 21.58 -2.07
CA ALA A 47 11.17 22.34 -2.88
C ALA A 47 10.99 23.88 -2.81
N ASP A 48 9.86 24.36 -2.26
CA ASP A 48 9.49 25.79 -2.31
C ASP A 48 9.63 26.53 -0.96
N SER A 49 9.83 25.81 0.15
CA SER A 49 9.94 26.44 1.49
C SER A 49 11.19 26.04 2.28
N GLY A 50 11.96 25.04 1.84
CA GLY A 50 13.10 24.51 2.62
C GLY A 50 12.70 23.86 3.96
N GLN A 51 11.40 23.72 4.23
CA GLN A 51 10.87 22.98 5.37
C GLN A 51 10.67 21.52 4.98
N THR A 52 11.17 20.65 5.86
CA THR A 52 10.88 19.22 5.82
C THR A 52 9.49 18.99 6.37
N ILE A 53 8.60 18.44 5.54
CA ILE A 53 7.26 18.03 5.97
C ILE A 53 7.32 16.54 6.21
N THR A 54 6.84 16.11 7.37
CA THR A 54 6.74 14.69 7.67
C THR A 54 5.57 14.10 6.88
N LEU A 55 5.86 13.09 6.07
CA LEU A 55 4.85 12.23 5.45
C LEU A 55 4.86 10.86 6.13
N GLY A 56 3.70 10.21 6.14
CA GLY A 56 3.52 8.93 6.79
C GLY A 56 2.17 8.82 7.48
N PRO A 57 1.78 7.62 7.89
CA PRO A 57 0.47 7.38 8.47
C PRO A 57 0.37 7.97 9.87
N ASP A 58 -0.82 8.46 10.22
CA ASP A 58 -1.12 8.86 11.59
C ASP A 58 -1.40 7.59 12.42
N PRO A 59 -0.62 7.26 13.46
CA PRO A 59 -0.83 6.04 14.23
C PRO A 59 -2.15 6.04 15.01
N THR A 60 -2.81 7.18 15.14
CA THR A 60 -4.11 7.32 15.82
C THR A 60 -5.31 7.09 14.90
N LEU A 61 -5.08 7.11 13.57
CA LEU A 61 -6.14 6.94 12.59
C LEU A 61 -6.22 5.50 12.09
N VAL A 62 -7.44 4.97 12.03
CA VAL A 62 -7.70 3.63 11.52
C VAL A 62 -7.84 3.66 10.00
N TYR A 63 -7.33 2.63 9.33
CA TYR A 63 -7.57 2.41 7.92
C TYR A 63 -9.01 1.91 7.68
N ARG A 64 -9.72 2.57 6.78
CA ARG A 64 -11.01 2.10 6.28
C ARG A 64 -10.80 1.30 5.02
N GLU A 65 -11.42 0.12 4.92
CA GLU A 65 -11.40 -0.67 3.70
C GLU A 65 -12.02 0.08 2.52
N VAL A 66 -11.41 -0.08 1.37
CA VAL A 66 -11.83 0.54 0.11
C VAL A 66 -11.89 -0.50 -0.99
N GLN A 67 -12.79 -0.28 -1.95
CA GLN A 67 -12.93 -1.17 -3.09
C GLN A 67 -11.79 -0.96 -4.07
N LEU A 68 -11.21 -2.07 -4.52
CA LEU A 68 -10.27 -2.08 -5.63
C LEU A 68 -11.01 -2.28 -6.96
N SER A 69 -10.48 -1.69 -8.02
CA SER A 69 -10.97 -1.87 -9.39
C SER A 69 -9.82 -2.19 -10.35
N ASN A 70 -10.16 -2.84 -11.47
CA ASN A 70 -9.24 -3.32 -12.50
C ASN A 70 -8.02 -4.07 -11.91
N VAL A 71 -8.26 -4.98 -10.98
CA VAL A 71 -7.22 -5.79 -10.35
C VAL A 71 -6.61 -6.74 -11.38
N VAL A 72 -5.30 -6.64 -11.58
CA VAL A 72 -4.50 -7.57 -12.37
C VAL A 72 -3.45 -8.17 -11.46
N ALA A 73 -3.58 -9.46 -11.16
CA ALA A 73 -2.68 -10.19 -10.28
C ALA A 73 -1.95 -11.31 -11.06
N GLY A 74 -0.63 -11.27 -11.03
CA GLY A 74 0.26 -12.31 -11.56
C GLY A 74 1.29 -12.73 -10.51
N SER A 75 2.08 -13.75 -10.83
CA SER A 75 3.07 -14.32 -9.90
C SER A 75 4.22 -13.38 -9.54
N SER A 76 4.48 -12.35 -10.36
CA SER A 76 5.57 -11.36 -10.16
C SER A 76 5.13 -9.90 -10.23
N ALA A 77 3.85 -9.66 -10.51
CA ALA A 77 3.33 -8.33 -10.71
C ALA A 77 1.90 -8.25 -10.20
N TYR A 78 1.57 -7.12 -9.59
CA TYR A 78 0.22 -6.79 -9.17
C TYR A 78 -0.09 -5.35 -9.57
N SER A 79 -1.29 -5.08 -10.07
CA SER A 79 -1.77 -3.75 -10.40
C SER A 79 -3.23 -3.60 -10.00
N ALA A 80 -3.59 -2.49 -9.37
CA ALA A 80 -4.99 -2.17 -9.05
C ALA A 80 -5.21 -0.66 -8.97
N PHE A 81 -6.45 -0.23 -9.13
CA PHE A 81 -6.88 1.13 -8.80
C PHE A 81 -7.66 1.14 -7.50
N MET A 82 -7.45 2.19 -6.73
CA MET A 82 -8.11 2.44 -5.47
C MET A 82 -8.83 3.78 -5.52
N LEU A 83 -10.10 3.82 -5.11
CA LEU A 83 -10.82 5.09 -4.97
C LEU A 83 -10.36 5.79 -3.68
N CYS A 84 -9.67 6.93 -3.83
CA CYS A 84 -9.15 7.70 -2.71
C CYS A 84 -10.15 8.75 -2.21
N ASN A 85 -10.80 9.45 -3.14
CA ASN A 85 -11.81 10.44 -2.82
C ASN A 85 -12.78 10.64 -3.99
N GLN A 86 -14.03 11.01 -3.66
CA GLN A 86 -15.03 11.41 -4.64
C GLN A 86 -15.89 12.51 -4.04
N ASP A 87 -15.92 13.67 -4.70
CA ASP A 87 -16.67 14.83 -4.27
C ASP A 87 -17.28 15.57 -5.49
N SER A 88 -17.77 16.79 -5.27
CA SER A 88 -18.36 17.62 -6.32
C SER A 88 -17.33 18.11 -7.35
N LEU A 89 -16.04 18.15 -6.99
CA LEU A 89 -14.96 18.61 -7.88
C LEU A 89 -14.50 17.51 -8.81
N GLY A 90 -14.53 16.26 -8.37
CA GLY A 90 -14.19 15.11 -9.20
C GLY A 90 -13.97 13.82 -8.44
N THR A 91 -13.30 12.89 -9.10
CA THR A 91 -12.95 11.58 -8.54
C THR A 91 -11.44 11.38 -8.59
N LEU A 92 -10.85 11.02 -7.47
CA LEU A 92 -9.43 10.73 -7.30
C LEU A 92 -9.21 9.24 -7.10
N HIS A 93 -8.46 8.64 -8.03
CA HIS A 93 -7.99 7.27 -7.92
C HIS A 93 -6.47 7.21 -7.74
N LEU A 94 -5.99 6.18 -7.06
CA LEU A 94 -4.59 5.82 -7.03
C LEU A 94 -4.38 4.51 -7.79
N LEU A 95 -3.52 4.54 -8.81
CA LEU A 95 -2.93 3.35 -9.40
C LEU A 95 -1.78 2.86 -8.53
N VAL A 96 -1.85 1.60 -8.12
CA VAL A 96 -0.78 0.91 -7.41
C VAL A 96 -0.24 -0.21 -8.28
N GLN A 97 1.07 -0.21 -8.53
CA GLN A 97 1.77 -1.30 -9.21
C GLN A 97 2.89 -1.84 -8.32
N LEU A 98 2.96 -3.17 -8.19
CA LEU A 98 3.86 -3.86 -7.27
C LEU A 98 4.71 -4.90 -7.99
N ASP A 99 5.92 -5.12 -7.49
CA ASP A 99 6.69 -6.33 -7.69
C ASP A 99 6.40 -7.30 -6.54
N THR A 100 5.63 -8.35 -6.80
CA THR A 100 5.27 -9.30 -5.75
C THR A 100 6.39 -10.27 -5.41
N GLN A 101 7.37 -10.47 -6.31
CA GLN A 101 8.54 -11.31 -6.04
C GLN A 101 9.61 -10.58 -5.24
N ARG A 102 9.78 -9.28 -5.49
CA ARG A 102 10.75 -8.43 -4.78
C ARG A 102 10.17 -7.74 -3.56
N HIS A 103 8.87 -7.92 -3.29
CA HIS A 103 8.15 -7.23 -2.23
C HIS A 103 8.35 -5.71 -2.27
N SER A 104 8.28 -5.13 -3.47
CA SER A 104 8.50 -3.70 -3.67
C SER A 104 7.35 -3.02 -4.41
N ILE A 105 7.20 -1.72 -4.18
CA ILE A 105 6.28 -0.87 -4.94
C ILE A 105 7.01 -0.40 -6.20
N LYS A 106 6.41 -0.63 -7.37
CA LYS A 106 6.94 -0.17 -8.66
C LYS A 106 6.46 1.23 -9.02
N LYS A 107 5.18 1.52 -8.76
CA LYS A 107 4.56 2.78 -9.14
C LYS A 107 3.37 3.10 -8.23
N LEU A 108 3.29 4.37 -7.83
CA LEU A 108 2.11 5.00 -7.23
C LEU A 108 1.78 6.21 -8.09
N GLU A 109 0.58 6.25 -8.65
CA GLU A 109 0.18 7.33 -9.56
C GLU A 109 -1.27 7.75 -9.32
N LEU A 110 -1.44 9.02 -8.99
CA LEU A 110 -2.75 9.64 -8.83
C LEU A 110 -3.35 10.00 -10.18
N LEU A 111 -4.57 9.52 -10.37
CA LEU A 111 -5.40 9.82 -11.52
C LEU A 111 -6.63 10.59 -11.06
N TYR A 112 -6.74 11.82 -11.54
CA TYR A 112 -7.84 12.71 -11.21
C TYR A 112 -8.75 12.92 -12.43
N ILE A 113 -10.02 12.60 -12.24
CA ILE A 113 -11.08 12.86 -13.22
C ILE A 113 -11.93 14.01 -12.66
N GLY A 114 -11.58 15.23 -13.06
CA GLY A 114 -12.27 16.44 -12.64
C GLY A 114 -13.58 16.68 -13.39
N ASN A 115 -14.59 17.18 -12.68
CA ASN A 115 -15.86 17.61 -13.27
C ASN A 115 -15.76 18.99 -13.94
N THR A 116 -14.66 19.72 -13.71
CA THR A 116 -14.40 21.02 -14.34
C THR A 116 -12.92 21.10 -14.79
N PRO A 117 -12.62 21.76 -15.90
CA PRO A 117 -11.24 21.96 -16.36
C PRO A 117 -10.45 22.96 -15.47
N LYS A 118 -11.14 23.72 -14.62
CA LYS A 118 -10.55 24.71 -13.72
C LYS A 118 -9.93 24.08 -12.47
N HIS A 119 -10.22 22.81 -12.19
CA HIS A 119 -9.63 22.08 -11.08
C HIS A 119 -8.72 20.99 -11.62
N LYS A 120 -7.46 21.02 -11.18
CA LYS A 120 -6.43 20.05 -11.54
C LYS A 120 -5.81 19.49 -10.26
N LEU A 121 -5.18 18.33 -10.40
CA LEU A 121 -4.42 17.71 -9.33
C LEU A 121 -2.97 17.53 -9.78
N LYS A 122 -2.04 17.76 -8.86
CA LYS A 122 -0.61 17.52 -9.05
C LYS A 122 -0.12 16.62 -7.93
N GLN A 123 0.30 15.40 -8.27
CA GLN A 123 1.04 14.56 -7.35
C GLN A 123 2.41 15.18 -7.05
N ILE A 124 2.86 15.08 -5.81
CA ILE A 124 4.16 15.56 -5.35
C ILE A 124 5.04 14.33 -5.08
N GLY A 125 6.13 14.21 -5.84
CA GLY A 125 7.00 13.03 -5.82
C GLY A 125 6.34 11.78 -6.41
N ASP A 126 7.01 10.63 -6.25
CA ASP A 126 6.55 9.34 -6.79
C ASP A 126 5.74 8.51 -5.77
N GLY A 127 5.51 9.06 -4.58
CA GLY A 127 5.05 8.32 -3.41
C GLY A 127 6.17 7.46 -2.81
N VAL A 128 5.91 6.97 -1.60
CA VAL A 128 6.83 6.08 -0.88
C VAL A 128 6.05 4.91 -0.28
N GLY A 129 6.74 3.84 0.07
CA GLY A 129 6.11 2.74 0.79
C GLY A 129 7.04 1.57 0.99
N HIS A 130 6.52 0.56 1.69
CA HIS A 130 7.26 -0.64 2.06
C HIS A 130 6.31 -1.84 2.15
N TYR A 131 6.88 -3.03 2.13
CA TYR A 131 6.15 -4.26 2.39
C TYR A 131 6.37 -4.71 3.83
N ASP A 132 5.28 -5.04 4.51
CA ASP A 132 5.26 -5.66 5.83
C ASP A 132 4.93 -7.15 5.68
N ALA A 133 5.88 -8.00 6.08
CA ALA A 133 5.75 -9.46 6.00
C ALA A 133 4.87 -10.07 7.10
N LYS A 134 4.67 -9.39 8.22
CA LYS A 134 3.80 -9.86 9.31
C LYS A 134 2.34 -9.74 8.90
N ASP A 135 1.97 -8.59 8.33
CA ASP A 135 0.60 -8.32 7.90
C ASP A 135 0.33 -8.71 6.44
N GLN A 136 1.37 -9.09 5.68
CA GLN A 136 1.30 -9.39 4.24
C GLN A 136 0.69 -8.21 3.44
N ARG A 137 1.16 -7.00 3.74
CA ARG A 137 0.63 -5.74 3.20
C ARG A 137 1.73 -4.83 2.67
N TYR A 138 1.42 -4.13 1.60
CA TYR A 138 2.23 -3.03 1.08
C TYR A 138 1.65 -1.73 1.60
N TYR A 139 2.33 -1.09 2.54
CA TYR A 139 1.96 0.23 3.06
C TYR A 139 2.57 1.33 2.19
N PHE A 140 1.82 2.41 1.95
CA PHE A 140 2.26 3.51 1.11
C PHE A 140 1.77 4.88 1.61
N ASP A 141 2.49 5.93 1.21
CA ASP A 141 2.12 7.34 1.32
C ASP A 141 2.28 8.01 -0.05
N VAL A 142 1.28 8.80 -0.45
CA VAL A 142 1.33 9.65 -1.63
C VAL A 142 0.84 11.04 -1.27
N ALA A 143 1.57 12.06 -1.69
CA ALA A 143 1.19 13.46 -1.48
C ALA A 143 0.71 14.13 -2.77
N TYR A 144 -0.22 15.08 -2.65
CA TYR A 144 -0.71 15.85 -3.78
C TYR A 144 -1.19 17.26 -3.41
N GLN A 145 -1.26 18.13 -4.40
CA GLN A 145 -1.92 19.42 -4.31
C GLN A 145 -3.03 19.53 -5.34
N THR A 146 -4.09 20.26 -4.98
CA THR A 146 -5.11 20.70 -5.93
C THR A 146 -4.76 22.09 -6.44
N ILE A 147 -5.03 22.32 -7.73
CA ILE A 147 -4.80 23.59 -8.40
C ILE A 147 -6.15 24.08 -8.91
N SER A 148 -6.54 25.28 -8.51
CA SER A 148 -7.76 25.94 -8.95
C SER A 148 -7.42 27.13 -9.84
N GLU A 149 -8.01 27.20 -11.02
CA GLU A 149 -7.88 28.30 -11.97
C GLU A 149 -9.09 29.24 -11.85
N LEU A 150 -8.83 30.46 -11.38
CA LEU A 150 -9.80 31.55 -11.29
C LEU A 150 -9.86 32.32 -12.62
N PRO A 151 -10.84 33.24 -12.80
CA PRO A 151 -10.81 34.20 -13.89
C PRO A 151 -9.46 34.92 -13.99
N GLU A 152 -9.11 35.39 -15.18
CA GLU A 152 -7.83 36.08 -15.44
C GLU A 152 -6.57 35.20 -15.29
N ASN A 153 -6.72 33.86 -15.36
CA ASN A 153 -5.63 32.88 -15.28
C ASN A 153 -4.88 32.86 -13.93
N ILE A 154 -5.51 33.35 -12.86
CA ILE A 154 -4.95 33.27 -11.51
C ILE A 154 -5.04 31.82 -11.02
N ARG A 155 -3.93 31.29 -10.51
CA ARG A 155 -3.83 29.93 -9.96
C ARG A 155 -3.74 29.95 -8.44
N PHE A 156 -4.59 29.18 -7.79
CA PHE A 156 -4.52 28.91 -6.36
C PHE A 156 -4.09 27.46 -6.14
N PHE A 157 -3.09 27.27 -5.28
CA PHE A 157 -2.59 25.96 -4.88
C PHE A 157 -3.06 25.67 -3.46
N SER A 158 -3.65 24.51 -3.25
CA SER A 158 -4.00 24.08 -1.89
C SER A 158 -2.77 23.75 -1.06
N SER A 159 -2.99 23.57 0.24
CA SER A 159 -2.05 22.81 1.08
C SER A 159 -1.80 21.41 0.49
N LEU A 160 -0.69 20.81 0.92
CA LEU A 160 -0.34 19.45 0.55
C LEU A 160 -1.30 18.48 1.26
N TYR A 161 -1.94 17.60 0.51
CA TYR A 161 -2.75 16.51 1.05
C TYR A 161 -1.96 15.21 1.00
N GLN A 162 -2.20 14.33 1.97
CA GLN A 162 -1.61 12.99 2.03
C GLN A 162 -2.67 11.91 1.88
N ILE A 163 -2.30 10.85 1.14
CA ILE A 163 -3.02 9.59 1.05
C ILE A 163 -2.13 8.53 1.68
N ASN A 164 -2.56 8.03 2.84
CA ASN A 164 -1.92 6.92 3.53
C ASN A 164 -2.76 5.65 3.35
N GLY A 165 -2.13 4.57 2.92
CA GLY A 165 -2.85 3.35 2.59
C GLY A 165 -2.06 2.07 2.77
N TRP A 166 -2.77 0.96 2.65
CA TRP A 166 -2.19 -0.36 2.46
C TRP A 166 -2.95 -1.14 1.40
N ILE A 167 -2.26 -2.09 0.77
CA ILE A 167 -2.87 -3.07 -0.13
C ILE A 167 -2.31 -4.47 0.17
N SER A 168 -3.20 -5.47 0.19
CA SER A 168 -2.81 -6.88 0.29
C SER A 168 -3.07 -7.58 -1.04
N THR A 169 -2.02 -8.20 -1.58
CA THR A 169 -2.11 -8.96 -2.83
C THR A 169 -2.70 -10.36 -2.61
N GLU A 170 -2.66 -10.87 -1.38
CA GLU A 170 -3.19 -12.18 -1.02
C GLU A 170 -4.72 -12.17 -0.98
N THR A 171 -5.30 -11.17 -0.33
CA THR A 171 -6.77 -11.03 -0.20
C THR A 171 -7.39 -10.12 -1.25
N ALA A 172 -6.57 -9.44 -2.07
CA ALA A 172 -7.01 -8.40 -2.99
C ALA A 172 -7.87 -7.32 -2.29
N THR A 173 -7.47 -6.93 -1.08
CA THR A 173 -8.10 -5.87 -0.30
C THR A 173 -7.15 -4.70 -0.09
N ALA A 174 -7.70 -3.53 0.22
CA ALA A 174 -6.95 -2.34 0.53
C ALA A 174 -7.65 -1.50 1.59
N GLY A 175 -6.88 -0.64 2.26
CA GLY A 175 -7.39 0.33 3.20
C GLY A 175 -6.73 1.68 3.06
N LEU A 176 -7.48 2.74 3.35
CA LEU A 176 -7.00 4.12 3.38
C LEU A 176 -7.31 4.76 4.73
N GLN A 177 -6.38 5.57 5.23
CA GLN A 177 -6.70 6.54 6.28
C GLN A 177 -7.50 7.71 5.69
N PRO A 178 -8.25 8.46 6.51
CA PRO A 178 -8.86 9.71 6.07
C PRO A 178 -7.83 10.66 5.43
N LEU A 179 -8.22 11.33 4.35
CA LEU A 179 -7.40 12.37 3.74
C LEU A 179 -7.10 13.48 4.75
N ARG A 180 -5.83 13.88 4.84
CA ARG A 180 -5.38 14.95 5.73
C ARG A 180 -4.47 15.93 5.00
N ILE A 181 -4.36 17.11 5.57
CA ILE A 181 -3.33 18.08 5.18
C ILE A 181 -2.01 17.61 5.81
N ALA A 182 -0.92 17.70 5.05
CA ALA A 182 0.42 17.46 5.56
C ALA A 182 0.83 18.64 6.44
N ASP A 183 1.16 18.36 7.71
CA ASP A 183 1.62 19.35 8.70
C ASP A 183 3.14 19.55 8.67
#